data_AF-A0AAP6JH87-F1
#
_entry.id   AF-A0AAP6JH87-F1
#
_cell.length_a   1.000
_cell.length_b   1.000
_cell.length_c   1.000
_cell.angle_alpha   90.00
_cell.angle_beta   90.00
_cell.angle_gamma   90.00
#
_symmetry.space_group_name_H-M   'P 1'
#
loop_
_entity.id
_entity.type
_entity.pdbx_description
1 polymer ?
#
loop_
_entity_poly.entity_id
_entity_poly.type
_entity_poly.pdbx_seq_one_letter_code
_entity_poly.pdbx_strand_id
1 'polypeptide(L)'
;MTQGRREQGFTLIELTVVLVVVGLLSAVAVPRFIDLSSEAGQAAVDNQARALISNNQINLAACEAGSPECVDISVTGGEACEQAMASFLPEVDLDRYAVSNISSDTPVAEWRDEVGPGQALFWVDRFLGPSEPPGSWENADWNTTQPCLLERI
;
A
#
# COMPACT_ATOMS: atom_id res chain seq x y z
N MET A 1 25.20 -17.29 -59.21
CA MET A 1 24.27 -16.17 -59.47
C MET A 1 23.69 -15.75 -58.12
N THR A 2 24.21 -14.67 -57.53
CA THR A 2 23.69 -14.13 -56.26
C THR A 2 22.43 -13.32 -56.57
N GLN A 3 21.29 -13.89 -56.25
CA GLN A 3 19.99 -13.26 -56.47
C GLN A 3 19.83 -12.10 -55.48
N GLY A 4 19.89 -10.86 -55.98
CA GLY A 4 19.65 -9.66 -55.18
C GLY A 4 18.25 -9.70 -54.57
N ARG A 5 18.17 -9.63 -53.24
CA ARG A 5 16.90 -9.47 -52.53
C ARG A 5 16.29 -8.14 -52.94
N ARG A 6 15.03 -8.18 -53.36
CA ARG A 6 14.22 -6.98 -53.52
C ARG A 6 13.89 -6.48 -52.10
N GLU A 7 14.50 -5.39 -51.68
CA GLU A 7 14.09 -4.69 -50.47
C GLU A 7 12.69 -4.13 -50.71
N GLN A 8 11.70 -4.73 -50.05
CA GLN A 8 10.34 -4.22 -50.01
C GLN A 8 10.35 -3.01 -49.07
N GLY A 9 10.28 -1.81 -49.63
CA GLY A 9 10.14 -0.58 -48.85
C GLY A 9 8.80 -0.54 -48.13
N PHE A 10 8.82 -0.10 -46.87
CA PHE A 10 7.62 0.11 -46.05
C PHE A 10 6.73 1.19 -46.69
N THR A 11 5.44 0.92 -46.86
CA THR A 11 4.54 1.88 -47.51
C THR A 11 4.08 2.96 -46.52
N LEU A 12 3.93 4.21 -46.97
CA LEU A 12 3.39 5.30 -46.12
C LEU A 12 2.00 4.99 -45.58
N ILE A 13 1.19 4.26 -46.35
CA ILE A 13 -0.14 3.83 -45.93
C ILE A 13 -0.08 2.81 -44.79
N GLU A 14 0.89 1.91 -44.80
CA GLU A 14 1.09 0.91 -43.75
C GLU A 14 1.47 1.57 -42.42
N LEU A 15 2.34 2.58 -42.45
CA LEU A 15 2.64 3.38 -41.26
C LEU A 15 1.40 4.09 -40.71
N THR A 16 0.60 4.67 -41.60
CA THR A 16 -0.57 5.47 -41.22
C THR A 16 -1.66 4.60 -40.61
N VAL A 17 -1.97 3.44 -41.20
CA VAL A 17 -2.96 2.51 -40.66
C VAL A 17 -2.54 1.98 -39.29
N VAL A 18 -1.25 1.67 -39.09
CA VAL A 18 -0.75 1.22 -37.79
C VAL A 18 -0.92 2.30 -36.71
N LEU A 19 -0.59 3.56 -37.02
CA LEU A 19 -0.78 4.67 -36.07
C LEU A 19 -2.26 4.84 -35.69
N VAL A 20 -3.18 4.73 -36.66
CA VAL A 20 -4.62 4.81 -36.42
C VAL A 20 -5.10 3.67 -35.51
N VAL A 21 -4.65 2.44 -35.76
CA VAL A 21 -5.02 1.28 -34.92
C VAL A 21 -4.46 1.42 -33.51
N VAL A 22 -3.19 1.80 -33.35
CA VAL A 22 -2.57 2.04 -32.03
C VAL A 22 -3.28 3.19 -31.30
N GLY A 23 -3.67 4.26 -32.00
CA GLY A 23 -4.44 5.36 -31.43
C GLY A 23 -5.80 4.91 -30.88
N LEU A 24 -6.53 4.07 -31.62
CA LEU A 24 -7.83 3.56 -31.19
C LEU A 24 -7.71 2.61 -29.99
N LEU A 25 -6.73 1.70 -30.02
CA LEU A 25 -6.48 0.78 -28.91
C LEU A 25 -6.03 1.53 -27.65
N SER A 26 -5.19 2.56 -27.79
CA SER A 26 -4.71 3.36 -26.67
C SER A 26 -5.85 4.13 -25.99
N ALA A 27 -6.81 4.64 -26.76
CA ALA A 27 -7.95 5.39 -26.23
C ALA A 27 -8.81 4.57 -25.24
N VAL A 28 -8.89 3.24 -25.43
CA VAL A 28 -9.65 2.34 -24.54
C VAL A 28 -8.77 1.64 -23.50
N ALA A 29 -7.51 1.35 -23.82
CA ALA A 29 -6.62 0.62 -22.93
C ALA A 29 -6.06 1.50 -21.80
N VAL A 30 -5.75 2.77 -22.06
CA VAL A 30 -5.13 3.67 -21.07
C VAL A 30 -6.02 3.93 -19.86
N PRO A 31 -7.32 4.29 -20.01
CA PRO A 31 -8.19 4.52 -18.84
C PRO A 31 -8.33 3.27 -17.98
N ARG A 32 -8.51 2.10 -18.62
CA ARG A 32 -8.61 0.82 -17.92
C ARG A 32 -7.35 0.45 -17.16
N PHE A 33 -6.18 0.75 -17.73
CA PHE A 33 -4.91 0.50 -17.05
C PHE A 33 -4.75 1.35 -15.79
N ILE A 34 -5.20 2.61 -15.82
CA ILE A 34 -5.17 3.51 -14.64
C ILE A 34 -6.10 2.98 -13.54
N ASP A 35 -7.33 2.58 -13.89
CA ASP A 35 -8.29 2.02 -12.93
C ASP A 35 -7.74 0.75 -12.26
N LEU A 36 -7.23 -0.19 -13.06
CA LEU A 36 -6.62 -1.44 -12.55
C LEU A 36 -5.40 -1.18 -11.66
N SER A 37 -4.59 -0.17 -11.98
CA SER A 37 -3.43 0.21 -11.16
C SER A 37 -3.85 0.81 -9.82
N SER A 38 -4.94 1.56 -9.79
CA SER A 38 -5.54 2.08 -8.56
C SER A 38 -6.11 0.95 -7.69
N GLU A 39 -6.91 0.06 -8.28
CA GLU A 39 -7.48 -1.11 -7.59
C GLU A 39 -6.41 -2.04 -7.04
N ALA A 40 -5.36 -2.33 -7.82
CA ALA A 40 -4.21 -3.12 -7.36
C ALA A 40 -3.49 -2.46 -6.18
N GLY A 41 -3.42 -1.13 -6.19
CA GLY A 41 -2.91 -0.33 -5.09
C GLY A 41 -3.69 -0.50 -3.80
N GLN A 42 -5.00 -0.30 -3.88
CA GLN A 42 -5.91 -0.47 -2.75
C GLN A 42 -5.87 -1.90 -2.19
N ALA A 43 -5.91 -2.90 -3.07
CA ALA A 43 -5.82 -4.30 -2.67
C ALA A 43 -4.51 -4.62 -1.95
N ALA A 44 -3.39 -4.02 -2.37
CA ALA A 44 -2.11 -4.22 -1.72
C ALA A 44 -2.07 -3.60 -0.32
N VAL A 45 -2.55 -2.36 -0.15
CA VAL A 45 -2.65 -1.72 1.18
C VAL A 45 -3.55 -2.53 2.11
N ASP A 46 -4.70 -2.97 1.61
CA ASP A 46 -5.68 -3.77 2.34
C ASP A 46 -5.10 -5.15 2.76
N ASN A 47 -4.22 -5.73 1.95
CA ASN A 47 -3.49 -6.95 2.33
C ASN A 47 -2.50 -6.70 3.47
N GLN A 48 -1.75 -5.58 3.45
CA GLN A 48 -0.83 -5.23 4.54
C GLN A 48 -1.58 -4.96 5.84
N ALA A 49 -2.70 -4.21 5.75
CA ALA A 49 -3.62 -3.95 6.85
C ALA A 49 -4.14 -5.25 7.51
N ARG A 50 -4.64 -6.18 6.71
CA ARG A 50 -5.11 -7.49 7.21
C ARG A 50 -4.00 -8.32 7.85
N ALA A 51 -2.79 -8.28 7.27
CA ALA A 51 -1.66 -9.00 7.81
C ALA A 51 -1.27 -8.48 9.21
N LEU A 52 -1.34 -7.16 9.45
CA LEU A 52 -1.14 -6.57 10.78
C LEU A 52 -2.17 -7.07 11.79
N ILE A 53 -3.45 -7.04 11.42
CA ILE A 53 -4.53 -7.50 12.31
C ILE A 53 -4.32 -8.98 12.66
N SER A 54 -4.03 -9.82 11.66
CA SER A 54 -3.83 -11.26 11.85
C SER A 54 -2.63 -11.55 12.76
N ASN A 55 -1.50 -10.88 12.55
CA ASN A 55 -0.30 -11.11 13.34
C ASN A 55 -0.44 -10.56 14.76
N ASN A 56 -1.17 -9.45 14.94
CA ASN A 56 -1.52 -8.96 16.27
C ASN A 56 -2.42 -9.93 17.04
N GLN A 57 -3.39 -10.58 16.39
CA GLN A 57 -4.25 -11.58 17.05
C GLN A 57 -3.43 -12.79 17.55
N ILE A 58 -2.44 -13.23 16.77
CA ILE A 58 -1.52 -14.30 17.19
C ILE A 58 -0.67 -13.82 18.37
N ASN A 59 -0.18 -12.59 18.32
CA ASN A 59 0.62 -12.00 19.39
C ASN A 59 -0.18 -11.83 20.70
N LEU A 60 -1.43 -11.38 20.61
CA LEU A 60 -2.34 -11.28 21.76
C LEU A 60 -2.52 -12.66 22.42
N ALA A 61 -2.80 -13.69 21.63
CA ALA A 61 -2.91 -15.06 22.15
C ALA A 61 -1.60 -15.55 22.79
N ALA A 62 -0.44 -15.16 22.24
CA ALA A 62 0.86 -15.49 22.82
C ALA A 62 1.10 -14.76 24.16
N CYS A 63 0.69 -13.49 24.28
CA CYS A 63 0.74 -12.74 25.53
C CYS A 63 -0.17 -13.35 26.61
N GLU A 64 -1.41 -13.67 26.26
CA GLU A 64 -2.36 -14.31 27.18
C GLU A 64 -1.86 -15.67 27.67
N ALA A 65 -1.14 -16.40 26.81
CA ALA A 65 -0.49 -17.66 27.16
C ALA A 65 0.79 -17.49 28.01
N GLY A 66 1.22 -16.25 28.28
CA GLY A 66 2.45 -15.95 29.03
C GLY A 66 3.74 -16.29 28.27
N SER A 67 3.71 -16.27 26.93
CA SER A 67 4.89 -16.53 26.11
C SER A 67 5.95 -15.43 26.32
N PRO A 68 7.24 -15.77 26.48
CA PRO A 68 8.31 -14.77 26.55
C PRO A 68 8.63 -14.12 25.20
N GLU A 69 8.13 -14.69 24.09
CA GLU A 69 8.31 -14.15 22.72
C GLU A 69 7.21 -13.16 22.34
N CYS A 70 6.27 -12.90 23.24
CA CYS A 70 5.19 -11.98 22.97
C CYS A 70 5.66 -10.52 22.98
N VAL A 71 5.09 -9.71 22.10
CA VAL A 71 5.38 -8.29 21.97
C VAL A 71 4.28 -7.51 22.68
N ASP A 72 4.59 -6.96 23.85
CA ASP A 72 3.65 -6.10 24.57
C ASP A 72 3.53 -4.74 23.85
N ILE A 73 2.39 -4.51 23.19
CA ILE A 73 2.08 -3.24 22.56
C ILE A 73 1.50 -2.30 23.62
N SER A 74 2.33 -1.89 24.58
CA SER A 74 1.88 -1.10 25.73
C SER A 74 2.15 0.40 25.62
N VAL A 75 1.91 1.06 24.47
CA VAL A 75 1.94 2.53 24.48
C VAL A 75 1.00 3.22 23.48
N THR A 76 0.27 4.20 24.02
CA THR A 76 -0.22 5.38 23.29
C THR A 76 0.97 6.19 22.79
N GLY A 77 1.28 6.15 21.49
CA GLY A 77 2.33 6.97 20.87
C GLY A 77 3.05 6.26 19.72
N GLY A 78 3.70 7.04 18.84
CA GLY A 78 4.27 6.56 17.56
C GLY A 78 5.37 5.50 17.68
N GLU A 79 6.13 5.46 18.77
CA GLU A 79 7.23 4.49 18.95
C GLU A 79 6.75 3.04 19.13
N ALA A 80 5.54 2.83 19.65
CA ALA A 80 4.95 1.49 19.75
C ALA A 80 4.51 0.95 18.39
N CYS A 81 4.21 1.84 17.44
CA CYS A 81 3.70 1.49 16.12
C CYS A 81 4.82 1.02 15.19
N GLU A 82 5.96 1.70 15.17
CA GLU A 82 7.15 1.25 14.41
C GLU A 82 7.64 -0.13 14.89
N GLN A 83 7.59 -0.39 16.20
CA GLN A 83 7.95 -1.67 16.79
C GLN A 83 6.95 -2.78 16.46
N ALA A 84 5.64 -2.48 16.51
CA ALA A 84 4.60 -3.41 16.08
C ALA A 84 4.74 -3.75 14.59
N MET A 85 5.02 -2.76 13.72
CA MET A 85 5.28 -3.00 12.30
C MET A 85 6.48 -3.91 12.07
N ALA A 86 7.63 -3.59 12.67
CA ALA A 86 8.85 -4.37 12.47
C ALA A 86 8.72 -5.81 12.98
N SER A 87 7.92 -6.01 14.04
CA SER A 87 7.71 -7.32 14.66
C SER A 87 6.63 -8.13 13.94
N PHE A 88 5.55 -7.49 13.48
CA PHE A 88 4.42 -8.18 12.88
C PHE A 88 4.45 -8.22 11.36
N LEU A 89 5.21 -7.36 10.70
CA LEU A 89 5.33 -7.34 9.25
C LEU A 89 6.80 -7.22 8.79
N PRO A 90 7.61 -8.27 8.97
CA PRO A 90 9.03 -8.24 8.62
C PRO A 90 9.29 -8.08 7.11
N GLU A 91 8.31 -8.36 6.25
CA GLU A 91 8.41 -8.27 4.79
C GLU A 91 7.73 -7.02 4.18
N VAL A 92 7.39 -6.00 4.97
CA VAL A 92 6.88 -4.75 4.38
C VAL A 92 7.97 -4.02 3.62
N ASP A 93 7.66 -3.69 2.36
CA ASP A 93 8.41 -2.72 1.57
C ASP A 93 8.20 -1.32 2.15
N LEU A 94 9.08 -0.92 3.08
CA LEU A 94 9.03 0.36 3.79
C LEU A 94 9.26 1.57 2.87
N ASP A 95 9.76 1.37 1.65
CA ASP A 95 9.88 2.44 0.65
C ASP A 95 8.53 2.74 -0.02
N ARG A 96 7.61 1.76 0.00
CA ARG A 96 6.29 1.88 -0.63
C ARG A 96 5.15 1.99 0.37
N TYR A 97 5.29 1.45 1.57
CA TYR A 97 4.23 1.44 2.58
C TYR A 97 4.73 1.93 3.93
N ALA A 98 3.95 2.79 4.57
CA ALA A 98 4.10 3.11 5.99
C ALA A 98 2.85 2.69 6.73
N VAL A 99 3.03 2.31 8.00
CA VAL A 99 1.93 2.26 8.94
C VAL A 99 2.14 3.40 9.90
N SER A 100 1.06 4.06 10.26
CA SER A 100 1.12 5.19 11.16
C SER A 100 -0.06 5.15 12.10
N ASN A 101 0.18 5.58 13.33
CA ASN A 101 -0.83 5.64 14.35
C ASN A 101 -1.44 7.05 14.39
N ILE A 102 -2.68 7.14 14.89
CA ILE A 102 -3.25 8.41 15.30
C ILE A 102 -2.36 9.00 16.40
N SER A 103 -1.54 10.01 16.06
CA SER A 103 -0.95 10.91 17.04
C SER A 103 -2.05 11.83 17.57
N SER A 104 -1.94 12.22 18.84
CA SER A 104 -2.93 13.02 19.58
C SER A 104 -3.29 14.38 18.96
N ASP A 105 -2.57 14.81 17.91
CA ASP A 105 -2.71 16.13 17.27
C ASP A 105 -3.45 16.11 15.93
N THR A 106 -3.82 14.94 15.39
CA THR A 106 -4.74 14.87 14.24
C THR A 106 -6.19 15.05 14.71
N PRO A 107 -7.17 15.45 13.87
CA PRO A 107 -8.56 15.63 14.28
C PRO A 107 -9.25 14.30 14.67
N VAL A 108 -8.89 13.74 15.82
CA VAL A 108 -9.40 12.45 16.36
C VAL A 108 -10.84 12.54 16.85
N ALA A 109 -11.48 13.70 16.75
CA ALA A 109 -12.79 13.92 17.36
C ALA A 109 -13.90 13.08 16.72
N GLU A 110 -13.75 12.67 15.44
CA GLU A 110 -14.79 11.94 14.71
C GLU A 110 -14.69 10.41 14.87
N TRP A 111 -13.48 9.86 15.04
CA TRP A 111 -13.24 8.41 15.08
C TRP A 111 -12.92 7.86 16.48
N ARG A 112 -12.65 8.74 17.47
CA ARG A 112 -12.42 8.35 18.86
C ARG A 112 -13.60 7.55 19.44
N ASP A 113 -14.80 7.80 18.95
CA ASP A 113 -16.01 7.13 19.44
C ASP A 113 -16.21 5.71 18.85
N GLU A 114 -15.43 5.31 17.84
CA GLU A 114 -15.41 3.94 17.30
C GLU A 114 -14.36 3.03 17.97
N VAL A 115 -13.43 3.60 18.75
CA VAL A 115 -12.33 2.84 19.37
C VAL A 115 -12.69 2.51 20.82
N GLY A 116 -12.86 1.22 21.11
CA GLY A 116 -13.13 0.73 22.47
C GLY A 116 -11.93 0.83 23.41
N PRO A 117 -12.14 0.66 24.74
CA PRO A 117 -11.04 0.61 25.69
C PRO A 117 -10.10 -0.55 25.35
N GLY A 118 -8.81 -0.24 25.20
CA GLY A 118 -7.83 -1.24 24.76
C GLY A 118 -7.86 -1.52 23.27
N GLN A 119 -8.37 -0.62 22.42
CA GLN A 119 -8.19 -0.69 20.98
C GLN A 119 -7.31 0.47 20.50
N ALA A 120 -6.57 0.24 19.43
CA ALA A 120 -5.75 1.25 18.75
C ALA A 120 -6.16 1.31 17.27
N LEU A 121 -6.42 2.51 16.78
CA LEU A 121 -6.66 2.76 15.37
C LEU A 121 -5.35 3.19 14.70
N PHE A 122 -5.02 2.51 13.62
CA PHE A 122 -3.87 2.79 12.78
C PHE A 122 -4.32 2.93 11.33
N TRP A 123 -3.44 3.43 10.49
CA TRP A 123 -3.67 3.41 9.05
C TRP A 123 -2.43 2.94 8.32
N VAL A 124 -2.66 2.30 7.18
CA VAL A 124 -1.61 1.91 6.25
C VAL A 124 -1.67 2.84 5.06
N ASP A 125 -0.57 3.53 4.80
CA ASP A 125 -0.38 4.41 3.66
C ASP A 125 0.48 3.74 2.59
N ARG A 126 0.21 4.09 1.34
CA ARG A 126 1.07 3.79 0.19
C ARG A 126 1.69 5.08 -0.32
N PHE A 127 2.95 5.06 -0.72
CA PHE A 127 3.64 6.21 -1.32
C PHE A 127 3.75 6.06 -2.84
N LEU A 128 3.52 7.17 -3.56
CA LEU A 128 3.61 7.23 -5.04
C LEU A 128 5.04 7.45 -5.57
N GLY A 129 6.03 7.51 -4.66
CA GLY A 129 7.43 7.74 -4.99
C GLY A 129 8.31 7.72 -3.74
N PRO A 130 9.65 7.79 -3.88
CA PRO A 130 10.55 7.81 -2.73
C PRO A 130 10.24 9.02 -1.84
N SER A 131 9.88 8.76 -0.59
CA SER A 131 9.79 9.80 0.44
C SER A 131 11.21 10.07 0.95
N GLU A 132 11.76 11.24 0.68
CA GLU A 132 12.95 11.74 1.38
C GLU A 132 12.49 12.80 2.40
N PRO A 133 12.58 12.54 3.73
CA PRO A 133 12.95 11.28 4.39
C PRO A 133 11.85 10.19 4.36
N PRO A 134 12.19 8.91 4.60
CA PRO A 134 11.22 7.80 4.69
C PRO A 134 10.10 8.14 5.68
N GLY A 135 8.84 8.05 5.24
CA GLY A 135 7.68 8.39 6.07
C GLY A 135 7.28 9.87 6.05
N SER A 136 7.85 10.71 5.17
CA SER A 136 7.33 12.06 4.94
C SER A 136 6.02 12.02 4.15
N TRP A 137 4.99 12.69 4.68
CA TRP A 137 3.61 12.68 4.17
C TRP A 137 3.42 13.37 2.80
N GLU A 138 4.48 13.94 2.23
CA GLU A 138 4.42 14.75 1.01
C GLU A 138 4.05 13.92 -0.23
N ASN A 139 4.35 12.62 -0.20
CA ASN A 139 4.09 11.67 -1.28
C ASN A 139 3.05 10.59 -0.94
N ALA A 140 2.31 10.76 0.16
CA ALA A 140 1.30 9.80 0.59
C ALA A 140 0.10 9.77 -0.37
N ASP A 141 -0.30 8.57 -0.77
CA ASP A 141 -1.49 8.34 -1.59
C ASP A 141 -2.75 8.23 -0.71
N TRP A 142 -3.33 9.39 -0.41
CA TRP A 142 -4.56 9.53 0.38
C TRP A 142 -5.78 8.80 -0.20
N ASN A 143 -5.73 8.36 -1.46
CA ASN A 143 -6.81 7.58 -2.09
C ASN A 143 -6.67 6.07 -1.88
N THR A 144 -5.55 5.63 -1.28
CA THR A 144 -5.31 4.21 -0.95
C THR A 144 -5.01 3.97 0.52
N THR A 145 -5.06 4.99 1.37
CA THR A 145 -4.96 4.85 2.83
C THR A 145 -6.10 4.00 3.38
N GLN A 146 -5.80 3.02 4.23
CA GLN A 146 -6.81 2.19 4.89
C GLN A 146 -6.67 2.26 6.42
N PRO A 147 -7.75 2.59 7.16
CA PRO A 147 -7.75 2.49 8.61
C PRO A 147 -7.87 1.02 9.02
N CYS A 148 -7.25 0.64 10.12
CA CYS A 148 -7.49 -0.65 10.75
C CYS A 148 -7.38 -0.58 12.27
N LEU A 149 -8.00 -1.56 12.93
CA LEU A 149 -8.18 -1.61 14.37
C LEU A 149 -7.39 -2.80 14.95
N LEU A 150 -6.53 -2.53 15.93
CA LEU A 150 -5.87 -3.57 16.75
C LEU A 150 -6.43 -3.55 18.16
N GLU A 151 -6.58 -4.74 18.74
CA GLU A 151 -6.79 -4.90 20.18
C GLU A 151 -5.44 -4.85 20.90
N ARG A 152 -5.41 -4.11 22.01
CA ARG A 152 -4.30 -3.92 22.93
C ARG A 152 -4.36 -5.03 23.99
N ILE A 153 -3.18 -5.38 24.46
CA ILE A 153 -2.90 -6.36 25.52
C ILE A 153 -2.91 -5.67 26.89
#